data_AF-A0A2W6WBF6-F1
#
_entry.id   AF-A0A2W6WBF6-F1
#
_cell.length_a   1.000
_cell.length_b   1.000
_cell.length_c   1.000
_cell.angle_alpha   90.00
_cell.angle_beta   90.00
_cell.angle_gamma   90.00
#
_symmetry.space_group_name_H-M   'P 1'
#
loop_
_entity.id
_entity.type
_entity.pdbx_description
1 polymer ?
#
loop_
_entity_poly.entity_id
_entity_poly.type
_entity_poly.pdbx_seq_one_letter_code
_entity_poly.pdbx_strand_id
1 'polypeptide(L)'
;MAKADDKAPDWRRAEQERVDGILRRDADDRREERRRAEAEIEVARGVFVNLDDTVVPPTPELLSKGDFVSYTPKGKDGTVRSVRTVRRRIVSMMVTLHSRGVLDDDQLQACKWYRDRYEAAQMEPRFGVSSYGESVRGDPLYGHMPRSQWAAEARSDFRWAQSFIPEDVRDTFELIVLQDRPMREAARDGRCRYANIAAAFRRGALALHGGIANRLTIDPAKRSSDRR
;
A
#
# COMPACT_ATOMS: atom_id res chain seq x y z
N MET A 1 63.16 -29.03 10.53
CA MET A 1 62.46 -28.35 9.41
C MET A 1 60.96 -28.41 9.68
N ALA A 2 60.40 -27.39 10.34
CA ALA A 2 58.96 -27.27 10.56
C ALA A 2 58.38 -26.38 9.46
N LYS A 3 57.42 -26.90 8.68
CA LYS A 3 56.69 -26.14 7.66
C LYS A 3 55.75 -25.17 8.39
N ALA A 4 55.85 -23.89 8.07
CA ALA A 4 54.94 -22.87 8.56
C ALA A 4 53.56 -23.08 7.92
N ASP A 5 52.54 -23.28 8.76
CA ASP A 5 51.15 -23.35 8.35
C ASP A 5 50.67 -21.97 7.87
N ASP A 6 50.53 -21.85 6.56
CA ASP A 6 49.93 -20.70 5.86
C ASP A 6 48.41 -20.65 6.16
N LYS A 7 48.04 -20.07 7.31
CA LYS A 7 46.64 -19.72 7.59
C LYS A 7 46.29 -18.49 6.75
N ALA A 8 45.60 -18.71 5.64
CA ALA A 8 44.98 -17.62 4.87
C ALA A 8 44.18 -16.70 5.83
N PRO A 9 44.30 -15.37 5.69
CA PRO A 9 43.74 -14.44 6.65
C PRO A 9 42.21 -14.55 6.68
N ASP A 10 41.65 -14.57 7.90
CA ASP A 10 40.25 -14.85 8.27
C ASP A 10 39.20 -14.18 7.35
N TRP A 11 39.48 -12.97 6.89
CA TRP A 11 38.61 -12.21 5.97
C TRP A 11 38.45 -12.85 4.58
N ARG A 12 39.46 -13.58 4.07
CA ARG A 12 39.37 -14.28 2.78
C ARG A 12 38.41 -15.45 2.84
N ARG A 13 38.35 -16.14 3.98
CA ARG A 13 37.43 -17.26 4.21
C ARG A 13 36.00 -16.75 4.37
N ALA A 14 35.80 -15.68 5.15
CA ALA A 14 34.50 -15.03 5.29
C ALA A 14 33.97 -14.48 3.95
N GLU A 15 34.84 -13.90 3.12
CA GLU A 15 34.45 -13.42 1.79
C GLU A 15 34.15 -14.56 0.83
N GLN A 16 34.90 -15.66 0.86
CA GLN A 16 34.58 -16.87 0.10
C GLN A 16 33.21 -17.43 0.49
N GLU A 17 32.89 -17.52 1.79
CA GLU A 17 31.58 -17.97 2.26
C GLU A 17 30.44 -17.04 1.81
N ARG A 18 30.66 -15.72 1.78
CA ARG A 18 29.69 -14.73 1.26
C ARG A 18 29.45 -14.91 -0.23
N VAL A 19 30.52 -15.02 -1.01
CA VAL A 19 30.46 -15.19 -2.48
C VAL A 19 29.80 -16.52 -2.83
N ASP A 20 30.15 -17.61 -2.16
CA ASP A 20 29.50 -18.91 -2.33
C ASP A 20 28.00 -18.85 -2.00
N GLY A 21 27.63 -18.09 -0.96
CA GLY A 21 26.23 -17.84 -0.61
C GLY A 21 25.46 -17.02 -1.65
N ILE A 22 26.12 -16.12 -2.38
CA ILE A 22 25.51 -15.39 -3.51
C ILE A 22 25.37 -16.32 -4.72
N LEU A 23 26.45 -17.02 -5.09
CA LEU A 23 26.44 -17.92 -6.25
C LEU A 23 25.42 -19.06 -6.12
N ARG A 24 25.21 -19.59 -4.90
CA ARG A 24 24.15 -20.57 -4.63
C ARG A 24 22.77 -19.98 -4.86
N ARG A 25 22.49 -18.78 -4.34
CA ARG A 25 21.20 -18.09 -4.57
C ARG A 25 20.96 -17.84 -6.05
N ASP A 26 21.95 -17.33 -6.78
CA ASP A 26 21.84 -17.11 -8.23
C ASP A 26 21.65 -18.43 -9.01
N ALA A 27 22.19 -19.55 -8.53
CA ALA A 27 21.98 -20.86 -9.13
C ALA A 27 20.56 -21.40 -8.86
N ASP A 28 20.02 -21.15 -7.68
CA ASP A 28 18.65 -21.52 -7.32
C ASP A 28 17.63 -20.68 -8.09
N ASP A 29 17.82 -19.36 -8.14
CA ASP A 29 16.98 -18.42 -8.90
C ASP A 29 16.94 -18.79 -10.38
N ARG A 30 18.10 -19.08 -11.00
CA ARG A 30 18.16 -19.55 -12.40
C ARG A 30 17.48 -20.89 -12.65
N ARG A 31 17.35 -21.75 -11.63
CA ARG A 31 16.63 -23.03 -11.75
C ARG A 31 15.13 -22.82 -11.62
N GLU A 32 14.69 -21.93 -10.75
CA GLU A 32 13.28 -21.54 -10.64
C GLU A 32 12.77 -20.81 -11.88
N GLU A 33 13.56 -19.88 -12.41
CA GLU A 33 13.19 -19.10 -13.59
C GLU A 33 13.10 -19.96 -14.85
N ARG A 34 13.98 -20.98 -14.98
CA ARG A 34 13.87 -21.99 -16.04
C ARG A 34 12.61 -22.84 -15.92
N ARG A 35 12.27 -23.32 -14.71
CA ARG A 35 11.02 -24.05 -14.47
C ARG A 35 9.80 -23.20 -14.80
N ARG A 36 9.81 -21.92 -14.43
CA ARG A 36 8.78 -20.94 -14.80
C ARG A 36 8.62 -20.80 -16.31
N ALA A 37 9.72 -20.59 -17.03
CA ALA A 37 9.69 -20.44 -18.48
C ALA A 37 9.18 -21.70 -19.19
N GLU A 38 9.56 -22.89 -18.72
CA GLU A 38 9.06 -24.17 -19.24
C GLU A 38 7.55 -24.31 -18.99
N ALA A 39 7.09 -23.98 -17.79
CA ALA A 39 5.67 -24.00 -17.44
C ALA A 39 4.83 -22.99 -18.25
N GLU A 40 5.35 -21.79 -18.52
CA GLU A 40 4.70 -20.80 -19.39
C GLU A 40 4.54 -21.31 -20.83
N ILE A 41 5.57 -21.99 -21.37
CA ILE A 41 5.54 -22.59 -22.70
C ILE A 41 4.50 -23.73 -22.76
N GLU A 42 4.39 -24.56 -21.72
CA GLU A 42 3.38 -25.62 -21.62
C GLU A 42 1.95 -25.05 -21.61
N VAL A 43 1.72 -23.99 -20.83
CA VAL A 43 0.43 -23.29 -20.77
C VAL A 43 0.07 -22.68 -22.12
N ALA A 44 1.02 -22.04 -22.80
CA ALA A 44 0.81 -21.49 -24.14
C ALA A 44 0.42 -22.57 -25.17
N ARG A 45 0.85 -23.81 -24.96
CA ARG A 45 0.53 -24.99 -25.80
C ARG A 45 -0.73 -25.72 -25.36
N GLY A 46 -1.43 -25.27 -24.31
CA GLY A 46 -2.63 -25.91 -23.79
C GLY A 46 -2.38 -27.17 -22.96
N VAL A 47 -1.14 -27.39 -22.51
CA VAL A 47 -0.77 -28.49 -21.60
C VAL A 47 -0.68 -27.93 -20.19
N PHE A 48 -1.46 -28.47 -19.27
CA PHE A 48 -1.67 -27.88 -17.93
C PHE A 48 -1.17 -28.80 -16.80
N VAL A 49 0.03 -29.37 -16.94
CA VAL A 49 0.60 -30.30 -15.95
C VAL A 49 1.33 -29.55 -14.83
N ASN A 50 2.07 -28.48 -15.16
CA ASN A 50 2.89 -27.72 -14.21
C ASN A 50 2.34 -26.30 -13.97
N LEU A 51 1.04 -26.19 -13.71
CA LEU A 51 0.37 -24.89 -13.58
C LEU A 51 0.81 -24.10 -12.33
N ASP A 52 1.17 -24.81 -11.26
CA ASP A 52 1.62 -24.19 -10.01
C ASP A 52 2.97 -23.48 -10.15
N ASP A 53 3.83 -23.97 -11.04
CA ASP A 53 5.15 -23.37 -11.31
C ASP A 53 5.05 -22.07 -12.11
N THR A 54 3.90 -21.75 -12.71
CA THR A 54 3.66 -20.45 -13.36
C THR A 54 3.33 -19.33 -12.36
N VAL A 55 3.07 -19.67 -11.10
CA VAL A 55 2.67 -18.70 -10.08
C VAL A 55 3.90 -18.09 -9.43
N VAL A 56 4.03 -16.77 -9.55
CA VAL A 56 5.01 -16.01 -8.76
C VAL A 56 4.58 -16.02 -7.29
N PRO A 57 5.38 -16.61 -6.38
CA PRO A 57 5.07 -16.60 -4.96
C PRO A 57 5.10 -15.15 -4.42
N PRO A 58 4.29 -14.83 -3.39
CA PRO A 58 4.34 -13.52 -2.77
C PRO A 58 5.72 -13.26 -2.17
N THR A 59 6.24 -12.04 -2.37
CA THR A 59 7.52 -11.65 -1.78
C THR A 59 7.44 -11.66 -0.24
N PRO A 60 8.57 -11.83 0.47
CA PRO A 60 8.59 -11.81 1.93
C PRO A 60 7.96 -10.55 2.53
N GLU A 61 8.10 -9.40 1.86
CA GLU A 61 7.49 -8.13 2.28
C GLU A 61 5.96 -8.18 2.19
N LEU A 62 5.40 -8.86 1.18
CA LEU A 62 3.95 -9.05 1.03
C LEU A 62 3.41 -10.05 2.06
N LEU A 63 4.17 -11.10 2.35
CA LEU A 63 3.83 -12.08 3.39
C LEU A 63 3.76 -11.42 4.78
N SER A 64 4.73 -10.57 5.12
CA SER A 64 4.76 -9.88 6.41
C SER A 64 3.60 -8.89 6.60
N LYS A 65 3.15 -8.24 5.52
CA LYS A 65 2.04 -7.26 5.55
C LYS A 65 0.65 -7.88 5.42
N GLY A 66 0.55 -9.11 4.91
CA GLY A 66 -0.74 -9.75 4.63
C GLY A 66 -1.52 -9.08 3.49
N ASP A 67 -0.85 -8.30 2.64
CA ASP A 67 -1.47 -7.45 1.60
C ASP A 67 -1.79 -8.21 0.31
N PHE A 68 -2.34 -9.41 0.43
CA PHE A 68 -2.49 -10.29 -0.72
C PHE A 68 -3.74 -11.15 -0.71
N VAL A 69 -4.26 -11.45 -1.91
CA VAL A 69 -5.48 -12.24 -2.11
C VAL A 69 -5.20 -13.37 -3.08
N SER A 70 -5.66 -14.57 -2.74
CA SER A 70 -5.66 -15.70 -3.68
C SER A 70 -6.63 -15.43 -4.82
N TYR A 71 -6.11 -15.36 -6.03
CA TYR A 71 -6.85 -15.25 -7.28
C TYR A 71 -6.79 -16.59 -8.01
N THR A 72 -7.97 -17.11 -8.34
CA THR A 72 -8.13 -18.30 -9.19
C THR A 72 -8.71 -17.83 -10.52
N PRO A 73 -7.94 -17.85 -11.62
CA PRO A 73 -8.45 -17.45 -12.93
C PRO A 73 -9.56 -18.41 -13.37
N LYS A 74 -10.64 -17.85 -13.94
CA LYS A 74 -11.72 -18.65 -14.54
C LYS A 74 -11.29 -19.10 -15.95
N GLY A 75 -11.28 -20.41 -16.19
CA GLY A 75 -11.09 -20.96 -17.54
C GLY A 75 -12.31 -20.70 -18.44
N LYS A 76 -12.10 -20.69 -19.77
CA LYS A 76 -13.16 -20.48 -20.78
C LYS A 76 -14.29 -21.51 -20.71
N ASP A 77 -14.00 -22.73 -20.24
CA ASP A 77 -14.95 -23.86 -20.18
C ASP A 77 -15.45 -24.18 -18.76
N GLY A 78 -15.20 -23.32 -17.78
CA GLY A 78 -15.62 -23.57 -16.39
C GLY A 78 -14.80 -24.64 -15.64
N THR A 79 -13.84 -25.30 -16.31
CA THR A 79 -12.87 -26.18 -15.65
C THR A 79 -11.90 -25.35 -14.82
N VAL A 80 -12.25 -25.14 -13.55
CA VAL A 80 -11.40 -24.48 -12.57
C VAL A 80 -10.25 -25.43 -12.21
N ARG A 81 -9.07 -25.24 -12.80
CA ARG A 81 -7.83 -25.77 -12.23
C ARG A 81 -7.23 -24.67 -11.37
N SER A 82 -7.06 -24.98 -10.08
CA SER A 82 -6.76 -24.05 -9.01
C SER A 82 -5.34 -23.49 -9.11
N VAL A 83 -5.11 -22.54 -10.02
CA VAL A 83 -3.91 -21.70 -9.95
C VAL A 83 -4.12 -20.71 -8.81
N ARG A 84 -3.37 -20.85 -7.72
CA ARG A 84 -3.43 -19.92 -6.58
C ARG A 84 -2.47 -18.76 -6.81
N THR A 85 -2.79 -17.90 -7.78
CA THR A 85 -2.02 -16.66 -7.94
C THR A 85 -2.32 -15.68 -6.81
N VAL A 86 -1.34 -14.85 -6.48
CA VAL A 86 -1.46 -13.90 -5.38
C VAL A 86 -1.49 -12.48 -5.95
N ARG A 87 -2.61 -11.78 -5.80
CA ARG A 87 -2.75 -10.37 -6.24
C ARG A 87 -2.56 -9.44 -5.05
N ARG A 88 -1.82 -8.35 -5.24
CA ARG A 88 -1.73 -7.24 -4.27
C ARG A 88 -3.13 -6.70 -3.98
N ARG A 89 -3.49 -6.57 -2.70
CA ARG A 89 -4.75 -5.95 -2.30
C ARG A 89 -4.64 -4.43 -2.48
N ILE A 90 -5.13 -3.91 -3.61
CA ILE A 90 -5.18 -2.48 -3.93
C ILE A 90 -6.58 -1.91 -3.63
N VAL A 91 -7.17 -2.27 -2.50
CA VAL A 91 -8.47 -1.72 -2.09
C VAL A 91 -8.24 -0.93 -0.82
N SER A 92 -8.43 0.39 -0.89
CA SER A 92 -8.30 1.28 0.26
C SER A 92 -9.26 0.86 1.37
N MET A 93 -8.87 1.14 2.62
CA MET A 93 -9.68 0.74 3.77
C MET A 93 -11.06 1.43 3.72
N MET A 94 -11.12 2.67 3.26
CA MET A 94 -12.38 3.42 3.07
C MET A 94 -13.38 2.70 2.16
N VAL A 95 -12.93 2.16 1.02
CA VAL A 95 -13.79 1.40 0.09
C VAL A 95 -14.24 0.09 0.74
N THR A 96 -13.37 -0.56 1.52
CA THR A 96 -13.74 -1.76 2.28
C THR A 96 -14.78 -1.46 3.37
N LEU A 97 -14.71 -0.30 4.01
CA LEU A 97 -15.67 0.11 5.04
C LEU A 97 -17.02 0.51 4.45
N HIS A 98 -17.00 1.16 3.29
CA HIS A 98 -18.21 1.48 2.52
C HIS A 98 -18.93 0.22 2.04
N SER A 99 -18.22 -0.75 1.45
CA SER A 99 -18.85 -2.01 1.00
C SER A 99 -19.42 -2.86 2.14
N ARG A 100 -18.98 -2.63 3.38
CA ARG A 100 -19.52 -3.24 4.61
C ARG A 100 -20.65 -2.43 5.25
N GLY A 101 -21.04 -1.29 4.67
CA GLY A 101 -22.10 -0.42 5.19
C GLY A 101 -21.70 0.39 6.43
N VAL A 102 -20.41 0.52 6.73
CA VAL A 102 -19.93 1.36 7.85
C VAL A 102 -19.94 2.84 7.46
N LEU A 103 -19.66 3.13 6.19
CA LEU A 103 -19.68 4.46 5.60
C LEU A 103 -20.81 4.58 4.58
N ASP A 104 -21.51 5.71 4.62
CA ASP A 104 -22.46 6.11 3.57
C ASP A 104 -21.71 6.71 2.37
N ASP A 105 -22.35 6.82 1.19
CA ASP A 105 -21.73 7.34 -0.04
C ASP A 105 -21.11 8.73 0.17
N ASP A 106 -21.83 9.62 0.84
CA ASP A 106 -21.40 10.98 1.10
C ASP A 106 -20.22 11.02 2.09
N GLN A 107 -20.19 10.11 3.06
CA GLN A 107 -19.07 9.96 4.00
C GLN A 107 -17.83 9.41 3.29
N LEU A 108 -18.01 8.47 2.35
CA LEU A 108 -16.92 7.97 1.51
C LEU A 108 -16.33 9.09 0.65
N GLN A 109 -17.17 9.93 0.02
CA GLN A 109 -16.70 11.08 -0.75
C GLN A 109 -15.96 12.10 0.11
N ALA A 110 -16.45 12.36 1.32
CA ALA A 110 -15.77 13.22 2.29
C ALA A 110 -14.37 12.70 2.65
N CYS A 111 -14.27 11.39 2.93
CA CYS A 111 -12.98 10.78 3.26
C CYS A 111 -12.01 10.76 2.06
N LYS A 112 -12.52 10.53 0.84
CA LYS A 112 -11.72 10.64 -0.40
C LYS A 112 -11.17 12.05 -0.59
N TRP A 113 -12.05 13.06 -0.52
CA TRP A 113 -11.64 14.46 -0.63
C TRP A 113 -10.59 14.83 0.43
N TYR A 114 -10.76 14.37 1.66
CA TYR A 114 -9.81 14.62 2.74
C TYR A 114 -8.43 14.00 2.47
N ARG A 115 -8.39 12.75 1.97
CA ARG A 115 -7.16 12.09 1.54
C ARG A 115 -6.52 12.81 0.35
N ASP A 116 -7.31 13.19 -0.65
CA ASP A 116 -6.81 13.91 -1.83
C ASP A 116 -6.18 15.25 -1.43
N ARG A 117 -6.76 15.98 -0.47
CA ARG A 117 -6.19 17.23 0.06
C ARG A 117 -4.90 16.98 0.83
N TYR A 118 -4.84 15.91 1.62
CA TYR A 118 -3.61 15.52 2.31
C TYR A 118 -2.48 15.19 1.33
N GLU A 119 -2.77 14.45 0.27
CA GLU A 119 -1.80 14.09 -0.78
C GLU A 119 -1.38 15.32 -1.59
N ALA A 120 -2.33 16.17 -2.00
CA ALA A 120 -2.08 17.40 -2.74
C ALA A 120 -1.31 18.46 -1.93
N ALA A 121 -1.47 18.46 -0.60
CA ALA A 121 -0.75 19.34 0.30
C ALA A 121 0.78 19.08 0.31
N GLN A 122 1.24 17.99 -0.30
CA GLN A 122 2.64 17.53 -0.27
C GLN A 122 3.19 17.61 1.16
N MET A 123 2.36 17.23 2.14
CA MET A 123 2.82 17.04 3.51
C MET A 123 3.87 15.94 3.42
N GLU A 124 5.10 16.25 3.85
CA GLU A 124 6.26 15.40 3.64
C GLU A 124 5.90 13.94 3.93
N PRO A 125 6.09 13.01 2.98
CA PRO A 125 5.94 11.61 3.31
C PRO A 125 6.86 11.35 4.49
N ARG A 126 6.34 10.72 5.56
CA ARG A 126 7.11 10.37 6.78
C ARG A 126 8.42 9.62 6.46
N PHE A 127 8.51 9.06 5.26
CA PHE A 127 9.71 8.47 4.70
C PHE A 127 10.19 9.35 3.55
N GLY A 128 11.43 9.84 3.64
CA GLY A 128 12.05 10.62 2.57
C GLY A 128 12.05 9.83 1.26
N VAL A 129 11.15 10.18 0.35
CA VAL A 129 11.22 9.69 -1.02
C VAL A 129 12.38 10.43 -1.65
N SER A 130 13.48 9.73 -1.91
CA SER A 130 14.60 10.27 -2.69
C SER A 130 14.07 10.65 -4.07
N SER A 131 13.73 11.92 -4.27
CA SER A 131 13.33 12.42 -5.58
C SER A 131 14.57 12.47 -6.45
N TYR A 132 14.68 11.53 -7.39
CA TYR A 132 15.59 11.66 -8.54
C TYR A 132 15.04 12.77 -9.45
N GLY A 133 15.57 13.97 -9.29
CA GLY A 133 15.21 15.15 -10.08
C GLY A 133 16.14 16.31 -9.74
N GLU A 134 16.61 17.00 -10.77
CA GLU A 134 17.58 18.08 -10.72
C GLU A 134 17.12 19.22 -9.79
N SER A 135 17.86 19.42 -8.70
CA SER A 135 17.68 20.58 -7.84
C SER A 135 18.13 21.84 -8.60
N VAL A 136 17.19 22.68 -9.01
CA VAL A 136 17.50 24.01 -9.54
C VAL A 136 18.27 24.79 -8.48
N ARG A 137 19.41 25.34 -8.90
CA ARG A 137 20.38 26.05 -8.07
C ARG A 137 19.81 27.40 -7.64
N GLY A 138 19.53 27.60 -6.34
CA GLY A 138 19.33 28.97 -5.83
C GLY A 138 18.60 29.19 -4.52
N ASP A 139 17.82 28.25 -3.97
CA ASP A 139 17.02 28.54 -2.77
C ASP A 139 17.45 27.69 -1.55
N PRO A 140 17.54 28.28 -0.34
CA PRO A 140 17.68 27.50 0.88
C PRO A 140 16.44 26.62 1.03
N LEU A 141 16.62 25.30 0.94
CA LEU A 141 15.56 24.32 1.12
C LEU A 141 15.01 24.38 2.56
N TYR A 142 14.04 25.25 2.78
CA TYR A 142 13.12 25.14 3.89
C TYR A 142 12.07 24.09 3.52
N GLY A 143 12.34 22.82 3.84
CA GLY A 143 11.46 21.65 3.56
C GLY A 143 10.03 21.76 4.11
N HIS A 144 9.72 22.82 4.86
CA HIS A 144 8.40 23.10 5.40
C HIS A 144 7.53 24.02 4.52
N MET A 145 8.06 24.69 3.49
CA MET A 145 7.25 25.60 2.65
C MET A 145 6.57 24.87 1.47
N PRO A 146 5.32 25.23 1.11
CA PRO A 146 4.65 24.64 -0.05
C PRO A 146 5.38 25.04 -1.34
N ARG A 147 5.59 24.07 -2.24
CA ARG A 147 6.28 24.30 -3.52
C ARG A 147 5.39 25.00 -4.58
N SER A 148 4.08 25.03 -4.36
CA SER A 148 3.11 25.63 -5.27
C SER A 148 1.96 26.29 -4.50
N GLN A 149 1.31 27.28 -5.11
CA GLN A 149 0.09 27.90 -4.57
C GLN A 149 -0.99 26.85 -4.31
N TRP A 150 -1.15 25.89 -5.22
CA TRP A 150 -2.07 24.77 -5.06
C TRP A 150 -1.79 23.93 -3.80
N ALA A 151 -0.52 23.64 -3.51
CA ALA A 151 -0.15 22.93 -2.29
C ALA A 151 -0.41 23.77 -1.03
N ALA A 152 -0.25 25.09 -1.09
CA ALA A 152 -0.55 26.00 0.02
C ALA A 152 -2.06 26.04 0.33
N GLU A 153 -2.89 26.10 -0.71
CA GLU A 153 -4.35 26.02 -0.60
C GLU A 153 -4.78 24.66 -0.05
N ALA A 154 -4.25 23.56 -0.59
CA ALA A 154 -4.53 22.21 -0.10
C ALA A 154 -4.14 22.01 1.37
N ARG A 155 -3.02 22.58 1.84
CA ARG A 155 -2.63 22.58 3.27
C ARG A 155 -3.63 23.33 4.14
N SER A 156 -4.10 24.47 3.65
CA SER A 156 -5.08 25.30 4.36
C SER A 156 -6.43 24.59 4.44
N ASP A 157 -6.88 24.02 3.31
CA ASP A 157 -8.09 23.19 3.21
C ASP A 157 -8.01 21.96 4.13
N PHE A 158 -6.87 21.27 4.16
CA PHE A 158 -6.67 20.10 5.00
C PHE A 158 -6.76 20.46 6.49
N ARG A 159 -6.06 21.51 6.94
CA ARG A 159 -6.12 21.97 8.34
C ARG A 159 -7.52 22.44 8.72
N TRP A 160 -8.17 23.16 7.82
CA TRP A 160 -9.56 23.58 7.98
C TRP A 160 -10.47 22.36 8.15
N ALA A 161 -10.35 21.34 7.30
CA ALA A 161 -11.15 20.13 7.38
C ALA A 161 -10.85 19.30 8.65
N GLN A 162 -9.60 19.22 9.06
CA GLN A 162 -9.16 18.53 10.27
C GLN A 162 -9.80 19.13 11.54
N SER A 163 -10.10 20.43 11.53
CA SER A 163 -10.75 21.11 12.66
C SER A 163 -12.16 20.60 12.95
N PHE A 164 -12.85 20.01 11.96
CA PHE A 164 -14.18 19.43 12.16
C PHE A 164 -14.15 18.03 12.76
N ILE A 165 -13.00 17.35 12.71
CA ILE A 165 -12.86 15.99 13.24
C ILE A 165 -12.67 16.09 14.76
N PRO A 166 -13.52 15.43 15.57
CA PRO A 166 -13.39 15.45 17.02
C PRO A 166 -12.01 14.93 17.45
N GLU A 167 -11.36 15.65 18.38
CA GLU A 167 -9.98 15.39 18.80
C GLU A 167 -9.77 13.99 19.37
N ASP A 168 -10.79 13.45 20.03
CA ASP A 168 -10.81 12.13 20.66
C ASP A 168 -10.80 10.96 19.66
N VAL A 169 -11.19 11.19 18.40
CA VAL A 169 -11.18 10.17 17.34
C VAL A 169 -10.24 10.51 16.20
N ARG A 170 -9.64 11.70 16.19
CA ARG A 170 -8.83 12.24 15.08
C ARG A 170 -7.67 11.32 14.71
N ASP A 171 -6.85 10.90 15.67
CA ASP A 171 -5.68 10.06 15.40
C ASP A 171 -6.09 8.71 14.79
N THR A 172 -7.12 8.07 15.35
CA THR A 172 -7.64 6.80 14.83
C THR A 172 -8.24 6.97 13.44
N PHE A 173 -8.97 8.06 13.20
CA PHE A 173 -9.55 8.39 11.91
C PHE A 173 -8.47 8.59 10.84
N GLU A 174 -7.43 9.37 11.13
CA GLU A 174 -6.32 9.63 10.22
C GLU A 174 -5.51 8.37 9.89
N LEU A 175 -5.28 7.49 10.87
CA LEU A 175 -4.63 6.20 10.64
C LEU A 175 -5.42 5.33 9.65
N ILE A 176 -6.75 5.38 9.69
CA ILE A 176 -7.61 4.62 8.78
C ILE A 176 -7.65 5.27 7.39
N VAL A 177 -7.88 6.59 7.32
CA VAL A 177 -8.10 7.30 6.04
C VAL A 177 -6.80 7.55 5.28
N LEU A 178 -5.75 8.00 5.97
CA LEU A 178 -4.50 8.42 5.35
C LEU A 178 -3.50 7.27 5.22
N GLN A 179 -3.46 6.35 6.20
CA GLN A 179 -2.50 5.24 6.22
C GLN A 179 -3.10 3.88 5.84
N ASP A 180 -4.39 3.84 5.48
CA ASP A 180 -5.12 2.61 5.14
C ASP A 180 -5.02 1.51 6.22
N ARG A 181 -4.80 1.87 7.50
CA ARG A 181 -4.70 0.87 8.58
C ARG A 181 -6.06 0.23 8.89
N PRO A 182 -6.08 -1.07 9.24
CA PRO A 182 -7.32 -1.71 9.67
C PRO A 182 -7.80 -1.13 10.99
N MET A 183 -9.13 -1.04 11.18
CA MET A 183 -9.75 -0.39 12.35
C MET A 183 -9.18 -0.84 13.70
N ARG A 184 -8.88 -2.13 13.87
CA ARG A 184 -8.35 -2.67 15.13
C ARG A 184 -6.93 -2.16 15.43
N GLU A 185 -6.07 -2.12 14.42
CA GLU A 185 -4.71 -1.62 14.59
C GLU A 185 -4.71 -0.11 14.76
N ALA A 186 -5.50 0.60 13.95
CA ALA A 186 -5.67 2.04 14.08
C ALA A 186 -6.18 2.46 15.46
N ALA A 187 -7.13 1.70 16.05
CA ALA A 187 -7.63 2.00 17.38
C ALA A 187 -6.58 1.77 18.48
N ARG A 188 -5.75 0.72 18.33
CA ARG A 188 -4.64 0.46 19.26
C ARG A 188 -3.60 1.57 19.17
N ASP A 189 -3.18 1.92 17.97
CA ASP A 189 -2.08 2.85 17.73
C ASP A 189 -2.52 4.30 18.02
N GLY A 190 -3.75 4.65 17.65
CA GLY A 190 -4.39 5.94 17.91
C GLY A 190 -5.02 6.07 19.30
N ARG A 191 -4.82 5.07 20.19
CA ARG A 191 -5.31 5.04 21.58
C ARG A 191 -6.80 5.41 21.71
N CYS A 192 -7.63 4.88 20.82
CA CYS A 192 -9.06 5.16 20.80
C CYS A 192 -9.71 4.72 22.12
N ARG A 193 -10.41 5.65 22.79
CA ARG A 193 -11.10 5.37 24.06
C ARG A 193 -12.42 4.62 23.90
N TYR A 194 -12.93 4.54 22.67
CA TYR A 194 -14.24 3.98 22.39
C TYR A 194 -14.20 2.46 22.29
N ALA A 195 -15.11 1.79 22.99
CA ALA A 195 -15.33 0.36 22.84
C ALA A 195 -15.79 -0.01 21.41
N ASN A 196 -16.62 0.86 20.80
CA ASN A 196 -17.09 0.69 19.43
C ASN A 196 -16.32 1.59 18.46
N ILE A 197 -15.25 1.04 17.89
CA ILE A 197 -14.36 1.74 16.95
C ILE A 197 -15.11 2.17 15.69
N ALA A 198 -16.04 1.34 15.19
CA ALA A 198 -16.79 1.65 13.97
C ALA A 198 -17.69 2.88 14.18
N ALA A 199 -18.36 2.99 15.33
CA ALA A 199 -19.15 4.16 15.68
C ALA A 199 -18.29 5.41 15.87
N ALA A 200 -17.12 5.28 16.51
CA ALA A 200 -16.16 6.37 16.68
C ALA A 200 -15.64 6.90 15.34
N PHE A 201 -15.29 5.98 14.43
CA PHE A 201 -14.87 6.31 13.07
C PHE A 201 -16.00 6.99 12.28
N ARG A 202 -17.23 6.46 12.34
CA ARG A 202 -18.40 7.05 11.68
C ARG A 202 -18.72 8.45 12.22
N ARG A 203 -18.56 8.69 13.53
CA ARG A 203 -18.68 10.02 14.13
C ARG A 203 -17.66 11.00 13.53
N GLY A 204 -16.41 10.58 13.36
CA GLY A 204 -15.39 11.38 12.69
C GLY A 204 -15.74 11.68 11.23
N ALA A 205 -16.16 10.66 10.47
CA ALA A 205 -16.55 10.80 9.07
C ALA A 205 -17.78 11.70 8.89
N LEU A 206 -18.78 11.60 9.78
CA LEU A 206 -19.98 12.43 9.76
C LEU A 206 -19.66 13.89 10.07
N ALA A 207 -18.81 14.14 11.08
CA ALA A 207 -18.40 15.49 11.45
C ALA A 207 -17.58 16.16 10.33
N LEU A 208 -16.65 15.40 9.73
CA LEU A 208 -15.91 15.84 8.55
C LEU A 208 -16.87 16.20 7.42
N HIS A 209 -17.76 15.29 7.02
CA HIS A 209 -18.74 15.53 5.96
C HIS A 209 -19.59 16.78 6.25
N GLY A 210 -20.10 16.94 7.47
CA GLY A 210 -20.88 18.12 7.87
C GLY A 210 -20.11 19.44 7.73
N GLY A 211 -18.81 19.42 8.02
CA GLY A 211 -17.94 20.60 7.88
C GLY A 211 -17.56 20.94 6.43
N ILE A 212 -17.37 19.92 5.58
CA ILE A 212 -16.90 20.11 4.20
C ILE A 212 -17.99 19.98 3.12
N ALA A 213 -19.26 19.80 3.51
CA ALA A 213 -20.36 19.54 2.60
C ALA A 213 -20.47 20.58 1.46
N ASN A 214 -20.18 21.86 1.76
CA ASN A 214 -20.15 22.95 0.78
C ASN A 214 -19.07 22.80 -0.30
N ARG A 215 -17.98 22.08 -0.02
CA ARG A 215 -16.86 21.83 -0.94
C ARG A 215 -17.01 20.53 -1.72
N LEU A 216 -17.91 19.65 -1.30
CA LEU A 216 -18.13 18.36 -1.92
C LEU A 216 -19.01 18.43 -3.18
N THR A 217 -19.33 19.64 -3.69
CA THR A 217 -20.24 19.92 -4.83
C THR A 217 -20.26 18.74 -5.79
N ILE A 218 -21.28 17.92 -5.58
CA ILE A 218 -21.37 16.62 -6.19
C ILE A 218 -21.77 16.91 -7.62
N ASP A 219 -20.87 16.64 -8.55
CA ASP A 219 -21.22 16.63 -9.96
C ASP A 219 -22.34 15.58 -10.15
N PRO A 220 -23.61 15.99 -10.33
CA PRO A 220 -24.73 15.05 -10.34
C PRO A 220 -24.60 14.03 -11.48
N ALA A 221 -23.82 14.35 -12.51
CA ALA A 221 -23.52 13.48 -13.63
C ALA A 221 -22.76 12.21 -13.22
N LYS A 222 -21.93 12.24 -12.17
CA LYS A 222 -21.14 11.07 -11.72
C LYS A 222 -21.95 10.07 -10.88
N ARG A 223 -23.09 10.46 -10.31
CA ARG A 223 -23.93 9.56 -9.49
C ARG A 223 -24.69 8.51 -10.33
N SER A 224 -24.85 8.71 -11.64
CA SER A 224 -25.65 7.83 -12.50
C SER A 224 -24.84 6.70 -13.15
N SER A 225 -23.51 6.82 -13.24
CA SER A 225 -22.64 5.82 -13.88
C SER A 225 -22.31 4.63 -12.98
N ASP A 226 -22.34 4.80 -11.65
CA ASP A 226 -21.96 3.74 -10.68
C ASP A 226 -23.14 2.84 -10.24
N ARG A 227 -24.36 3.08 -10.75
CA ARG A 227 -25.56 2.25 -10.44
C ARG A 227 -25.91 1.21 -11.52
N ARG A 228 -24.99 0.89 -12.43
CA ARG A 228 -25.20 -0.13 -13.47
C ARG A 228 -24.32 -1.35 -13.27
#